data_AF-A0A7G5F3F6-F1
#
_entry.id   AF-A0A7G5F3F6-F1
#
_cell.length_a   1.000
_cell.length_b   1.000
_cell.length_c   1.000
_cell.angle_alpha   90.00
_cell.angle_beta   90.00
_cell.angle_gamma   90.00
#
_symmetry.space_group_name_H-M   'P 1'
#
loop_
_entity.id
_entity.type
_entity.pdbx_description
1 polymer ?
#
loop_
_entity_poly.entity_id
_entity_poly.type
_entity_poly.pdbx_seq_one_letter_code
_entity_poly.pdbx_strand_id
1 'polypeptide(L)'
;MAKLVPLIVIFLVATSVDMTKASIPCGESCVYIPCLTTIVGCSCKSNVCYSNHVIAATAKSLDEHRLLCQSHEDCFVKGTGNFCAHFPEGDVAYGWCFHAESEGYLLKDFLKMPKDT
;
A
#
# COMPACT_ATOMS: atom_id res chain seq x y z
N MET A 1 36.31 -28.84 20.17
CA MET A 1 34.93 -28.71 19.65
C MET A 1 34.09 -27.59 20.31
N ALA A 2 34.62 -26.79 21.25
CA ALA A 2 33.84 -25.75 21.95
C ALA A 2 33.83 -24.35 21.28
N LYS A 3 34.67 -24.12 20.26
CA LYS A 3 34.77 -22.80 19.57
C LYS A 3 33.82 -22.65 18.38
N LEU A 4 33.18 -23.73 17.94
CA LEU A 4 32.29 -23.73 16.77
C LEU A 4 30.86 -23.29 17.14
N VAL A 5 30.43 -23.60 18.37
CA VAL A 5 29.10 -23.25 18.89
C VAL A 5 28.82 -21.75 18.85
N PRO A 6 29.69 -20.83 19.33
CA PRO A 6 29.42 -19.40 19.25
C PRO A 6 29.37 -18.88 17.81
N LEU A 7 30.21 -19.42 16.91
CA LEU A 7 30.18 -19.07 15.48
C LEU A 7 28.87 -19.49 14.81
N ILE A 8 28.38 -20.71 15.10
CA ILE A 8 27.10 -21.20 14.57
C ILE A 8 25.94 -20.33 15.06
N VAL A 9 25.93 -19.95 16.35
CA VAL A 9 24.89 -19.06 16.91
C VAL A 9 24.91 -17.68 16.22
N ILE A 10 26.09 -17.12 15.96
CA ILE A 10 26.22 -15.84 15.24
C ILE A 10 25.72 -15.96 13.79
N PHE A 11 26.07 -17.04 13.08
CA PHE A 11 25.60 -17.28 11.71
C PHE A 11 24.08 -17.44 11.64
N LEU A 12 23.46 -18.15 12.59
CA LEU A 12 22.00 -18.33 12.65
C LEU A 12 21.26 -17.00 12.93
N VAL A 13 21.81 -16.14 13.80
CA VAL A 13 21.23 -14.82 14.10
C VAL A 13 21.35 -13.85 12.92
N ALA A 14 22.45 -13.92 12.15
CA ALA A 14 22.64 -13.09 10.96
C ALA A 14 21.67 -13.42 9.82
N THR A 15 21.22 -14.68 9.70
CA THR A 15 20.27 -15.10 8.66
C THR A 15 18.80 -14.83 8.99
N SER A 16 18.47 -14.45 10.24
CA SER A 16 17.07 -14.22 10.66
C SER A 16 16.59 -12.78 10.59
N VAL A 17 17.45 -11.83 10.20
CA VAL A 17 17.04 -10.44 9.95
C VAL A 17 16.69 -10.27 8.48
N ASP A 18 15.49 -10.72 8.11
CA ASP A 18 14.85 -10.18 6.91
C ASP A 18 14.62 -8.69 7.15
N MET A 19 15.57 -7.85 6.70
CA MET A 19 15.36 -6.42 6.56
C MET A 19 14.42 -6.20 5.37
N THR A 20 13.19 -6.68 5.52
CA THR A 20 12.06 -6.31 4.71
C THR A 20 11.97 -4.81 4.86
N LYS A 21 12.23 -4.05 3.77
CA LYS A 21 12.15 -2.58 3.65
C LYS A 21 11.34 -2.01 4.82
N ALA A 22 12.03 -1.52 5.86
CA ALA A 22 11.38 -1.12 7.09
C ALA A 22 10.35 -0.05 6.74
N SER A 23 9.07 -0.41 6.80
CA SER A 23 7.96 0.48 6.55
C SER A 23 8.01 1.60 7.60
N ILE A 24 8.57 2.75 7.25
CA ILE A 24 8.68 3.87 8.20
C ILE A 24 7.26 4.37 8.47
N PRO A 25 6.77 4.30 9.72
CA PRO A 25 5.45 4.82 10.06
C PRO A 25 5.44 6.35 9.99
N CYS A 26 4.27 6.94 9.77
CA CYS A 26 4.07 8.40 9.77
C CYS A 26 4.14 9.04 11.18
N GLY A 27 4.51 8.26 12.20
CA GLY A 27 4.61 8.72 13.60
C GLY A 27 3.27 8.81 14.33
N GLU A 28 2.18 8.36 13.72
CA GLU A 28 0.83 8.39 14.30
C GLU A 28 0.31 6.98 14.55
N SER A 29 -0.55 6.84 15.56
CA SER A 29 -1.32 5.62 15.79
C SER A 29 -2.78 5.87 15.46
N CYS A 30 -3.45 4.86 14.91
CA CYS A 30 -4.84 4.95 14.51
C CYS A 30 -5.78 4.03 15.32
N VAL A 31 -5.43 3.76 16.58
CA VAL A 31 -6.23 2.91 17.48
C VAL A 31 -7.58 3.56 17.81
N TYR A 32 -7.55 4.85 18.15
CA TYR A 32 -8.72 5.60 18.63
C TYR A 32 -9.05 6.82 17.77
N ILE A 33 -8.06 7.35 17.06
CA ILE A 33 -8.18 8.52 16.20
C ILE A 33 -7.77 8.14 14.78
N PRO A 34 -8.35 8.74 13.73
CA PRO A 34 -7.85 8.56 12.38
C PRO A 34 -6.46 9.19 12.24
N CYS A 35 -5.69 8.76 11.24
CA CYS A 35 -4.42 9.40 10.89
C CYS A 35 -4.69 10.87 10.50
N LEU A 36 -4.08 11.83 11.20
CA LEU A 36 -4.24 13.25 10.88
C LEU A 36 -3.47 13.60 9.60
N THR A 37 -2.44 12.82 9.30
CA THR A 37 -1.60 12.90 8.10
C THR A 37 -2.22 12.25 6.84
N THR A 38 -3.54 12.02 6.81
CA THR A 38 -4.23 11.51 5.60
C THR A 38 -4.04 12.39 4.37
N ILE A 39 -4.01 13.71 4.57
CA ILE A 39 -3.77 14.70 3.49
C ILE A 39 -2.39 14.59 2.84
N VAL A 40 -1.40 14.05 3.56
CA VAL A 40 -0.03 13.83 3.03
C VAL A 40 0.18 12.38 2.60
N GLY A 41 -0.91 11.61 2.49
CA GLY A 41 -0.87 10.24 1.98
C GLY A 41 -0.47 9.19 3.02
N CYS A 42 -0.91 9.35 4.27
CA CYS A 42 -0.81 8.30 5.30
C CYS A 42 -2.17 7.64 5.55
N SER A 43 -2.15 6.32 5.72
CA SER A 43 -3.34 5.53 6.01
C SER A 43 -3.10 4.55 7.17
N CYS A 44 -4.20 4.20 7.83
CA CYS A 44 -4.18 3.28 8.95
C CYS A 44 -3.98 1.84 8.48
N LYS A 45 -2.97 1.16 9.03
CA LYS A 45 -2.73 -0.28 8.87
C LYS A 45 -2.24 -0.84 10.21
N SER A 46 -2.91 -1.87 10.72
CA SER A 46 -2.54 -2.52 11.98
C SER A 46 -2.38 -1.54 13.16
N ASN A 47 -3.32 -0.60 13.31
CA ASN A 47 -3.35 0.44 14.35
C ASN A 47 -2.21 1.48 14.30
N VAL A 48 -1.41 1.49 13.23
CA VAL A 48 -0.34 2.46 12.99
C VAL A 48 -0.56 3.14 11.64
N CYS A 49 -0.23 4.42 11.54
CA CYS A 49 -0.32 5.16 10.29
C CYS A 49 0.95 4.97 9.48
N TYR A 50 0.82 4.52 8.24
CA TYR A 50 1.92 4.34 7.28
C TYR A 50 1.63 5.09 5.99
N SER A 51 2.68 5.44 5.25
CA SER A 51 2.52 6.05 3.92
C SER A 51 1.83 5.08 2.95
N ASN A 52 0.94 5.58 2.11
CA ASN A 52 0.17 4.79 1.15
C ASN A 52 1.08 3.98 0.22
N HIS A 53 2.17 4.58 -0.26
CA HIS A 53 3.21 3.91 -1.06
C HIS A 53 3.77 2.66 -0.36
N VAL A 54 4.09 2.78 0.93
CA VAL A 54 4.65 1.69 1.72
C VAL A 54 3.62 0.57 1.93
N ILE A 55 2.36 0.94 2.18
CA ILE A 55 1.27 -0.04 2.28
C ILE A 55 1.13 -0.80 0.96
N ALA A 56 1.13 -0.08 -0.17
CA ALA A 56 0.99 -0.67 -1.50
C ALA A 56 2.18 -1.54 -1.93
N ALA A 57 3.41 -1.16 -1.54
CA ALA A 57 4.62 -1.92 -1.88
C ALA A 57 4.80 -3.17 -1.01
N THR A 58 4.30 -3.17 0.23
CA THR A 58 4.49 -4.27 1.19
C THR A 58 3.29 -5.21 1.29
N ALA A 59 2.17 -4.87 0.66
CA ALA A 59 0.97 -5.69 0.71
C ALA A 59 1.20 -7.04 0.02
N LYS A 60 0.70 -8.10 0.64
CA LYS A 60 0.75 -9.48 0.11
C LYS A 60 -0.50 -9.81 -0.71
N SER A 61 -1.57 -9.04 -0.54
CA SER A 61 -2.84 -9.22 -1.23
C SER A 61 -3.61 -7.91 -1.36
N LEU A 62 -4.54 -7.85 -2.32
CA LEU A 62 -5.42 -6.70 -2.55
C LEU A 62 -6.37 -6.39 -1.39
N ASP A 63 -6.59 -7.34 -0.48
CA ASP A 63 -7.51 -7.20 0.65
C ASP A 63 -6.83 -6.70 1.93
N GLU A 64 -5.49 -6.60 1.91
CA GLU A 64 -4.73 -6.13 3.08
C GLU A 64 -5.05 -4.68 3.45
N HIS A 65 -5.45 -3.87 2.48
CA HIS A 65 -6.00 -2.55 2.74
C HIS A 65 -7.08 -2.20 1.72
N ARG A 66 -8.20 -1.65 2.21
CA ARG A 66 -9.42 -1.37 1.42
C ARG A 66 -9.16 -0.45 0.22
N LEU A 67 -8.13 0.39 0.25
CA LEU A 67 -7.79 1.32 -0.84
C LEU A 67 -6.79 0.74 -1.85
N LEU A 68 -6.29 -0.49 -1.67
CA LEU A 68 -5.45 -1.13 -2.68
C LEU A 68 -6.26 -1.52 -3.90
N CYS A 69 -5.65 -1.41 -5.07
CA CYS A 69 -6.24 -1.83 -6.34
C CYS A 69 -5.17 -2.35 -7.29
N GLN A 70 -5.57 -3.19 -8.22
CA GLN A 70 -4.78 -3.56 -9.39
C GLN A 70 -5.36 -2.92 -10.65
N SER A 71 -6.66 -2.68 -10.66
CA SER A 71 -7.41 -2.10 -11.77
C SER A 71 -8.44 -1.06 -11.27
N HIS A 72 -9.03 -0.32 -12.21
CA HIS A 72 -10.14 0.59 -11.92
C HIS A 72 -11.37 -0.14 -11.36
N GLU A 73 -11.60 -1.38 -11.78
CA GLU A 73 -12.74 -2.19 -11.32
C GLU A 73 -12.69 -2.47 -9.82
N ASP A 74 -11.50 -2.71 -9.29
CA ASP A 74 -11.32 -2.95 -7.85
C ASP A 74 -11.84 -1.78 -7.02
N CYS A 75 -11.59 -0.55 -7.46
CA CYS A 75 -12.06 0.65 -6.77
C CYS A 75 -13.59 0.79 -6.84
N PHE A 76 -14.20 0.42 -7.98
CA PHE A 76 -15.66 0.42 -8.14
C PHE A 76 -16.32 -0.62 -7.24
N VAL A 77 -15.85 -1.87 -7.29
CA VAL A 77 -16.40 -2.98 -6.50
C VAL A 77 -16.25 -2.72 -5.01
N LYS A 78 -15.12 -2.17 -4.57
CA LYS A 78 -14.90 -1.79 -3.18
C LYS A 78 -15.71 -0.55 -2.78
N GLY A 79 -16.15 0.27 -3.72
CA GLY A 79 -16.81 1.56 -3.45
C GLY A 79 -15.87 2.55 -2.78
N THR A 80 -14.58 2.52 -3.13
CA THR A 80 -13.51 3.35 -2.55
C THR A 80 -13.00 4.43 -3.49
N GLY A 81 -13.45 4.39 -4.74
CA GLY A 81 -13.02 5.31 -5.77
C GLY A 81 -13.53 4.87 -7.13
N ASN A 82 -13.12 5.61 -8.15
CA ASN A 82 -13.37 5.28 -9.55
C ASN A 82 -12.09 5.21 -10.38
N PHE A 83 -10.95 5.44 -9.73
CA PHE A 83 -9.64 5.47 -10.37
C PHE A 83 -8.62 4.79 -9.48
N CYS A 84 -7.70 4.06 -10.10
CA CYS A 84 -6.63 3.30 -9.48
C CYS A 84 -5.32 3.92 -9.94
N ALA A 85 -4.73 4.76 -9.09
CA ALA A 85 -3.48 5.41 -9.41
C ALA A 85 -2.31 4.51 -9.00
N HIS A 86 -1.45 4.17 -9.94
CA HIS A 86 -0.22 3.45 -9.66
C HIS A 86 0.91 4.42 -9.30
N PHE A 87 1.76 4.01 -8.37
CA PHE A 87 2.93 4.76 -7.98
C PHE A 87 4.01 4.63 -9.06
N PRO A 88 4.76 5.70 -9.38
CA PRO A 88 5.79 5.68 -10.43
C PRO A 88 7.06 4.90 -10.03
N GLU A 89 7.17 4.45 -8.77
CA GLU A 89 8.33 3.72 -8.27
C GLU A 89 8.29 2.23 -8.65
N GLY A 90 9.45 1.67 -9.02
CA GLY A 90 9.58 0.40 -9.74
C GLY A 90 9.26 -0.90 -8.99
N ASP A 91 8.84 -0.86 -7.73
CA ASP A 91 8.57 -2.06 -6.92
C ASP A 91 7.22 -2.01 -6.19
N VAL A 92 6.24 -1.27 -6.70
CA VAL A 92 4.93 -1.14 -6.04
C VAL A 92 3.91 -2.05 -6.71
N ALA A 93 3.55 -3.13 -6.03
CA ALA A 93 2.69 -4.19 -6.58
C ALA A 93 1.25 -3.75 -6.86
N TYR A 94 0.77 -2.75 -6.12
CA TYR A 94 -0.62 -2.30 -6.18
C TYR A 94 -0.74 -0.79 -6.34
N GLY A 95 -1.79 -0.34 -6.99
CA GLY A 95 -2.20 1.04 -7.00
C GLY A 95 -3.02 1.42 -5.76
N TRP A 96 -3.46 2.67 -5.76
CA TRP A 96 -4.29 3.25 -4.72
C TRP A 96 -5.58 3.84 -5.30
N CYS A 97 -6.71 3.56 -4.68
CA CYS A 97 -8.00 4.06 -5.11
C CYS A 97 -8.21 5.52 -4.72
N PHE A 98 -8.69 6.31 -5.68
CA PHE A 98 -9.12 7.70 -5.48
C PHE A 98 -10.48 7.94 -6.14
N HIS A 99 -11.19 8.96 -5.63
CA HIS A 99 -12.34 9.51 -6.32
C HIS A 99 -11.86 10.64 -7.22
N ALA A 100 -11.86 10.41 -8.53
CA ALA A 100 -11.54 11.39 -9.55
C ALA A 100 -12.85 11.90 -10.18
N GLU A 101 -13.15 13.18 -9.99
CA GLU A 101 -14.24 13.87 -10.68
C GLU A 101 -13.62 14.81 -11.73
N SER A 102 -14.10 14.76 -12.98
CA SER A 102 -13.77 15.77 -13.99
C SER A 102 -15.05 16.42 -14.50
N GLU A 103 -15.19 17.73 -14.31
CA GLU A 103 -16.21 18.60 -14.92
C GLU A 103 -17.60 17.98 -15.12
N GLY A 104 -18.15 17.34 -14.08
CA GLY A 104 -19.52 16.80 -14.09
C GLY A 104 -19.69 15.41 -14.73
N TYR A 105 -18.61 14.76 -15.17
CA TYR A 105 -18.61 13.38 -15.67
C TYR A 105 -17.76 12.49 -14.76
N LEU A 106 -18.30 11.30 -14.43
CA LEU A 106 -17.54 10.32 -13.67
C LEU A 106 -16.54 9.64 -14.61
N LEU A 107 -15.30 9.45 -14.15
CA LEU A 107 -14.23 8.81 -14.94
C LEU A 107 -14.64 7.43 -15.49
N LYS A 108 -15.57 6.75 -14.80
CA LYS A 108 -16.19 5.49 -15.22
C LYS A 108 -16.89 5.60 -16.58
N ASP A 109 -17.43 6.76 -16.92
CA ASP A 109 -18.15 7.03 -18.16
C ASP A 109 -17.15 7.29 -19.31
N PHE A 110 -16.00 7.92 -19.02
CA PHE A 110 -14.90 8.07 -19.97
C PHE A 110 -14.23 6.73 -20.33
N LEU A 111 -13.96 5.88 -19.33
CA LEU A 111 -13.34 4.57 -19.54
C LEU A 111 -14.24 3.59 -20.32
N LYS A 112 -15.54 3.86 -20.36
CA LYS A 112 -16.53 3.05 -21.09
C LYS A 112 -16.59 3.40 -22.57
N MET A 113 -15.97 4.51 -22.99
CA MET A 113 -15.89 4.85 -24.41
C MET A 113 -14.90 3.91 -25.11
N PRO A 114 -15.28 3.30 -26.25
CA PRO A 114 -14.32 2.56 -27.06
C PRO A 114 -13.20 3.52 -27.48
N LYS A 115 -11.95 3.07 -27.36
CA LYS A 115 -10.84 3.76 -28.04
C LYS A 115 -11.13 3.67 -29.54
N ASP A 116 -11.47 4.79 -30.15
CA ASP A 116 -11.50 4.88 -31.60
C ASP A 116 -10.13 4.45 -32.14
N THR A 117 -10.19 3.58 -33.15
CA THR A 117 -9.08 2.90 -33.81
C THR A 117 -8.11 3.87 -34.48
#